data_AF-A0AA43CNQ3-F1
#
_entry.id   AF-A0AA43CNQ3-F1
#
_cell.length_a   1.000
_cell.length_b   1.000
_cell.length_c   1.000
_cell.angle_alpha   90.00
_cell.angle_beta   90.00
_cell.angle_gamma   90.00
#
_symmetry.space_group_name_H-M   'P 1'
#
loop_
_entity.id
_entity.type
_entity.pdbx_description
1 polymer ?
#
loop_
_entity_poly.entity_id
_entity_poly.type
_entity_poly.pdbx_seq_one_letter_code
_entity_poly.pdbx_strand_id
1 'polypeptide(L)'
;MRKIAVLFAAVLMAGFGASAFAAAGERVKVTGEVIDSWCYITEIMFPEGSAHHQCAVWCAAGGIPVGILGDDGTVYMVLKTGDDATSVANPAVLEIQSHRVKVDGALYKRDGINYLVVDRVLADEGIVKVNHEEWGVQPFGK
;
A
#
# COMPACT_ATOMS: atom_id res chain seq x y z
N MET A 1 -27.89 -51.65 -45.45
CA MET A 1 -27.54 -51.67 -44.01
C MET A 1 -26.07 -51.28 -43.87
N ARG A 2 -25.79 -49.97 -43.71
CA ARG A 2 -24.43 -49.42 -43.65
C ARG A 2 -24.31 -48.73 -42.29
N LYS A 3 -23.62 -49.39 -41.36
CA LYS A 3 -23.50 -48.96 -39.96
C LYS A 3 -22.65 -47.68 -39.92
N ILE A 4 -23.31 -46.54 -39.75
CA ILE A 4 -22.69 -45.29 -39.31
C ILE A 4 -22.53 -45.45 -37.79
N ALA A 5 -21.31 -45.70 -37.33
CA ALA A 5 -20.99 -45.80 -35.91
C ALA A 5 -20.01 -44.68 -35.54
N VAL A 6 -20.60 -43.55 -35.18
CA VAL A 6 -20.31 -42.76 -33.96
C VAL A 6 -18.89 -42.93 -33.41
N LEU A 7 -18.03 -41.93 -33.61
CA LEU A 7 -16.77 -41.77 -32.85
C LEU A 7 -16.24 -40.34 -32.98
N PHE A 8 -17.00 -39.34 -32.51
CA PHE A 8 -16.47 -37.99 -32.25
C PHE A 8 -17.31 -37.29 -31.17
N ALA A 9 -17.18 -37.75 -29.93
CA ALA A 9 -17.76 -37.06 -28.78
C ALA A 9 -16.94 -37.35 -27.51
N ALA A 10 -15.69 -36.85 -27.44
CA ALA A 10 -14.91 -36.94 -26.20
C ALA A 10 -13.76 -35.91 -26.13
N VAL A 11 -13.93 -34.68 -26.62
CA VAL A 11 -12.96 -33.60 -26.38
C VAL A 11 -13.70 -32.30 -26.07
N LEU A 12 -14.35 -32.20 -24.90
CA LEU A 12 -15.01 -30.95 -24.47
C LEU A 12 -15.21 -30.87 -22.94
N MET A 13 -14.31 -31.44 -22.12
CA MET A 13 -14.41 -31.36 -20.65
C MET A 13 -13.07 -31.08 -19.94
N ALA A 14 -12.21 -30.22 -20.49
CA ALA A 14 -10.98 -29.78 -19.80
C ALA A 14 -10.95 -28.26 -19.51
N GLY A 15 -12.06 -27.54 -19.68
CA GLY A 15 -12.09 -26.07 -19.65
C GLY A 15 -12.80 -25.42 -18.46
N PHE A 16 -13.27 -26.17 -17.46
CA PHE A 16 -13.95 -25.59 -16.31
C PHE A 16 -12.97 -25.29 -15.17
N GLY A 17 -12.45 -24.05 -15.22
CA GLY A 17 -12.25 -23.21 -14.05
C GLY A 17 -11.35 -23.77 -12.94
N ALA A 18 -10.04 -23.65 -13.12
CA ALA A 18 -9.22 -23.30 -11.96
C ALA A 18 -9.67 -21.91 -11.53
N SER A 19 -10.59 -21.82 -10.56
CA SER A 19 -10.81 -20.60 -9.81
C SER A 19 -9.45 -20.21 -9.25
N ALA A 20 -8.83 -19.21 -9.87
CA ALA A 20 -7.63 -18.58 -9.34
C ALA A 20 -8.05 -17.89 -8.04
N PHE A 21 -8.00 -18.63 -6.94
CA PHE A 21 -7.95 -18.03 -5.61
C PHE A 21 -6.84 -16.99 -5.68
N ALA A 22 -7.16 -15.73 -5.36
CA ALA A 22 -6.14 -14.70 -5.22
C ALA A 22 -5.04 -15.26 -4.32
N ALA A 23 -3.80 -15.27 -4.80
CA ALA A 23 -2.67 -15.76 -4.03
C ALA A 23 -2.68 -15.05 -2.68
N ALA A 24 -2.67 -15.81 -1.58
CA ALA A 24 -2.59 -15.24 -0.24
C ALA A 24 -1.31 -14.39 -0.15
N GLY A 25 -1.44 -13.12 0.26
CA GLY A 25 -0.30 -12.22 0.36
C GLY A 25 0.77 -12.74 1.32
N GLU A 26 2.04 -12.45 1.02
CA GLU A 26 3.17 -12.81 1.86
C GLU A 26 3.08 -12.05 3.20
N ARG A 27 3.16 -12.74 4.33
CA ARG A 27 3.15 -12.09 5.64
C ARG A 27 4.50 -11.43 5.90
N VAL A 28 4.50 -10.12 6.07
CA VAL A 28 5.72 -9.32 6.25
C VAL A 28 5.59 -8.36 7.43
N LYS A 29 6.74 -7.97 7.98
CA LYS A 29 6.86 -6.82 8.88
C LYS A 29 7.69 -5.75 8.20
N VAL A 30 7.10 -4.58 8.01
CA VAL A 30 7.76 -3.42 7.37
C VAL A 30 8.01 -2.38 8.45
N THR A 31 9.20 -1.78 8.43
CA THR A 31 9.52 -0.60 9.26
C THR A 31 9.93 0.51 8.32
N GLY A 32 9.39 1.71 8.52
CA GLY A 32 9.61 2.82 7.60
C GLY A 32 8.74 4.04 7.90
N GLU A 33 8.93 5.10 7.11
CA GLU A 33 8.17 6.34 7.22
C GLU A 33 6.85 6.22 6.45
N VAL A 34 5.74 6.64 7.06
CA VAL A 34 4.46 6.81 6.37
C VAL A 34 4.53 8.04 5.48
N ILE A 35 4.33 7.88 4.17
CA ILE A 35 4.54 8.93 3.17
C ILE A 35 3.26 9.25 2.40
N ASP A 36 3.15 10.50 1.95
CA ASP A 36 2.27 10.87 0.83
C ASP A 36 2.85 10.34 -0.48
N SER A 37 2.19 9.37 -1.11
CA SER A 37 2.71 8.75 -2.32
C SER A 37 2.81 9.74 -3.49
N TRP A 38 1.95 10.77 -3.55
CA TRP A 38 2.00 11.73 -4.64
C TRP A 38 3.24 12.62 -4.55
N CYS A 39 3.46 13.27 -3.42
CA CYS A 39 4.66 14.11 -3.25
C CYS A 39 5.94 13.29 -3.26
N TYR A 40 5.96 12.09 -2.68
CA TYR A 40 7.13 11.22 -2.69
C TYR A 40 7.54 10.81 -4.11
N ILE A 41 6.58 10.40 -4.95
CA ILE A 41 6.88 9.92 -6.31
C ILE A 41 7.19 11.07 -7.28
N THR A 42 6.49 12.20 -7.13
CA THR A 42 6.65 13.33 -8.06
C THR A 42 7.74 14.30 -7.66
N GLU A 43 8.18 14.26 -6.40
CA GLU A 43 9.17 15.18 -5.83
C GLU A 43 8.82 16.66 -6.07
N ILE A 44 7.52 16.99 -6.16
CA ILE A 44 7.05 18.36 -6.40
C ILE A 44 7.47 19.32 -5.27
N MET A 45 7.78 18.76 -4.09
CA MET A 45 8.34 19.41 -2.92
C MET A 45 9.15 18.39 -2.11
N PHE A 46 9.81 18.81 -1.03
CA PHE A 46 10.47 17.89 -0.11
C PHE A 46 9.41 16.95 0.53
N PRO A 47 9.46 15.61 0.33
CA PRO A 47 8.32 14.74 0.61
C PRO A 47 8.38 13.97 1.93
N GLU A 48 9.38 14.22 2.77
CA GLU A 48 9.64 13.43 3.97
C GLU A 48 9.75 14.29 5.24
N GLY A 49 9.51 13.67 6.37
CA GLY A 49 9.70 14.20 7.71
C GLY A 49 8.79 15.37 8.08
N SER A 50 9.17 16.06 9.15
CA SER A 50 8.40 17.17 9.75
C SER A 50 8.12 18.33 8.80
N ALA A 51 9.00 18.57 7.81
CA ALA A 51 8.81 19.58 6.77
C ALA A 51 7.56 19.28 5.94
N HIS A 52 7.27 18.00 5.70
CA HIS A 52 6.18 17.58 4.82
C HIS A 52 4.90 17.16 5.57
N HIS A 53 4.97 16.96 6.89
CA HIS A 53 3.88 16.40 7.70
C HIS A 53 2.51 17.06 7.45
N GLN A 54 2.42 18.39 7.47
CA GLN A 54 1.15 19.09 7.28
C GLN A 54 0.54 18.83 5.90
N CYS A 55 1.38 18.81 4.86
CA CYS A 55 0.95 18.50 3.50
C CYS A 55 0.52 17.04 3.38
N ALA A 56 1.27 16.10 3.97
CA ALA A 56 0.95 14.68 3.96
C ALA A 56 -0.42 14.39 4.61
N VAL A 57 -0.71 15.02 5.76
CA VAL A 57 -2.04 14.93 6.42
C VAL A 57 -3.16 15.38 5.49
N TRP A 58 -2.98 16.48 4.77
CA TRP A 58 -4.00 16.98 3.86
C TRP A 58 -4.18 16.11 2.61
N CYS A 59 -3.10 15.62 2.01
CA CYS A 59 -3.18 14.69 0.88
C CYS A 59 -3.91 13.41 1.29
N ALA A 60 -3.58 12.85 2.46
CA ALA A 60 -4.27 11.67 2.99
C ALA A 60 -5.75 11.96 3.26
N ALA A 61 -6.10 13.12 3.83
CA ALA A 61 -7.49 13.54 4.03
C ALA A 61 -8.24 13.77 2.70
N GLY A 62 -7.52 14.20 1.66
CA GLY A 62 -8.02 14.36 0.30
C GLY A 62 -8.17 13.04 -0.48
N GLY A 63 -7.73 11.92 0.08
CA GLY A 63 -7.86 10.58 -0.51
C GLY A 63 -6.68 10.13 -1.36
N ILE A 64 -5.53 10.80 -1.30
CA ILE A 64 -4.30 10.28 -1.91
C ILE A 64 -3.90 8.99 -1.17
N PRO A 65 -3.59 7.89 -1.88
CA PRO A 65 -3.13 6.67 -1.25
C PRO A 65 -1.86 6.90 -0.45
N VAL A 66 -1.86 6.42 0.79
CA VAL A 66 -0.70 6.51 1.67
C VAL A 66 0.28 5.38 1.36
N GLY A 67 1.57 5.67 1.41
CA GLY A 67 2.64 4.69 1.29
C GLY A 67 3.41 4.50 2.59
N ILE A 68 4.25 3.48 2.64
CA ILE A 68 5.33 3.36 3.60
C ILE A 68 6.64 3.30 2.81
N LEU A 69 7.54 4.24 3.06
CA LEU A 69 8.92 4.15 2.62
C LEU A 69 9.68 3.30 3.65
N GLY A 70 9.96 2.05 3.29
CA GLY A 70 10.73 1.14 4.14
C GLY A 70 12.14 1.65 4.40
N ASP A 71 12.72 1.27 5.54
CA ASP A 71 14.13 1.55 5.85
C ASP A 71 15.10 0.94 4.82
N ASP A 72 14.63 -0.02 4.01
CA ASP A 72 15.35 -0.63 2.90
C ASP A 72 15.27 0.20 1.59
N GLY A 73 14.58 1.34 1.61
CA GLY A 73 14.32 2.18 0.44
C GLY A 73 13.18 1.70 -0.44
N THR A 74 12.47 0.63 -0.08
CA THR A 74 11.33 0.12 -0.84
C THR A 74 10.07 0.92 -0.51
N VAL A 75 9.33 1.35 -1.53
CA VAL A 75 7.99 1.92 -1.35
C VAL A 75 6.94 0.81 -1.33
N TYR A 76 6.12 0.82 -0.30
CA TYR A 76 4.96 -0.04 -0.13
C TYR A 76 3.68 0.80 -0.21
N MET A 77 2.86 0.57 -1.24
CA MET A 77 1.56 1.21 -1.40
C MET A 77 0.54 0.59 -0.44
N VAL A 78 0.03 1.34 0.51
CA VAL A 78 -0.93 0.83 1.49
C VAL A 78 -2.33 0.80 0.87
N LEU A 79 -2.93 -0.38 0.81
CA LEU A 79 -4.29 -0.56 0.28
C LEU A 79 -5.37 -0.44 1.35
N LYS A 80 -5.03 -0.84 2.59
CA LYS A 80 -5.93 -0.84 3.74
C LYS A 80 -5.09 -0.91 5.02
N THR A 81 -5.59 -0.28 6.08
CA THR A 81 -5.06 -0.42 7.45
C THR A 81 -6.16 -0.91 8.39
N GLY A 82 -5.85 -1.92 9.20
CA GLY A 82 -6.77 -2.49 10.20
C GLY A 82 -7.70 -3.58 9.66
N ASP A 83 -8.57 -4.07 10.53
CA ASP A 83 -9.39 -5.26 10.31
C ASP A 83 -10.84 -4.98 9.89
N ASP A 84 -11.25 -3.73 9.75
CA ASP A 84 -12.62 -3.36 9.32
C ASP A 84 -12.99 -4.03 7.99
N ALA A 85 -13.99 -4.90 8.01
CA ALA A 85 -14.43 -5.66 6.84
C ALA A 85 -15.38 -4.87 5.93
N THR A 86 -15.87 -3.73 6.40
CA THR A 86 -16.91 -2.90 5.75
C THR A 86 -16.38 -1.59 5.19
N SER A 87 -15.26 -1.09 5.73
CA SER A 87 -14.59 0.12 5.26
C SER A 87 -13.10 -0.11 5.08
N VAL A 88 -12.56 0.39 3.97
CA VAL A 88 -11.11 0.51 3.77
C VAL A 88 -10.58 1.85 4.26
N ALA A 89 -11.47 2.82 4.52
CA ALA A 89 -11.11 4.10 5.09
C ALA A 89 -10.87 3.93 6.59
N ASN A 90 -9.63 4.20 7.02
CA ASN A 90 -9.23 4.16 8.41
C ASN A 90 -8.72 5.55 8.83
N PRO A 91 -9.46 6.28 9.67
CA PRO A 91 -9.07 7.63 10.12
C PRO A 91 -7.71 7.69 10.81
N ALA A 92 -7.25 6.60 11.44
CA ALA A 92 -5.95 6.55 12.11
C ALA A 92 -4.78 6.77 11.14
N VAL A 93 -4.99 6.58 9.83
CA VAL A 93 -4.00 6.90 8.81
C VAL A 93 -3.62 8.38 8.83
N LEU A 94 -4.56 9.28 9.16
CA LEU A 94 -4.29 10.72 9.26
C LEU A 94 -3.37 11.06 10.44
N GLU A 95 -3.40 10.27 11.50
CA GLU A 95 -2.66 10.51 12.73
C GLU A 95 -1.19 10.10 12.62
N ILE A 96 -0.84 9.25 11.64
CA ILE A 96 0.49 8.65 11.50
C ILE A 96 1.27 9.17 10.30
N GLN A 97 0.82 10.24 9.63
CA GLN A 97 1.54 10.78 8.47
C GLN A 97 2.94 11.26 8.87
N SER A 98 3.94 10.94 8.06
CA SER A 98 5.38 11.20 8.34
C SER A 98 5.91 10.53 9.62
N HIS A 99 5.12 9.68 10.29
CA HIS A 99 5.61 8.89 11.40
C HIS A 99 6.47 7.74 10.88
N ARG A 100 7.49 7.38 11.65
CA ARG A 100 8.16 6.10 11.46
C ARG A 100 7.40 5.02 12.21
N VAL A 101 6.88 4.05 11.47
CA VAL A 101 6.05 2.98 12.01
C VAL A 101 6.66 1.62 11.73
N LYS A 102 6.31 0.65 12.57
CA LYS A 102 6.49 -0.78 12.29
C LYS A 102 5.13 -1.42 12.14
N VAL A 103 4.89 -2.09 11.01
CA VAL A 103 3.60 -2.71 10.70
C VAL A 103 3.75 -4.20 10.43
N ASP A 104 2.67 -4.95 10.70
CA ASP A 104 2.50 -6.34 10.27
C ASP A 104 1.36 -6.40 9.25
N GLY A 105 1.56 -7.12 8.15
CA GLY A 105 0.59 -7.14 7.06
C GLY A 105 0.84 -8.18 5.99
N ALA A 106 -0.04 -8.18 4.99
CA ALA A 106 0.06 -9.02 3.80
C ALA A 106 0.59 -8.20 2.62
N LEU A 107 1.72 -8.63 2.06
CA LEU A 107 2.36 -8.06 0.89
C LEU A 107 1.91 -8.78 -0.38
N TYR A 108 1.48 -8.02 -1.36
CA TYR A 108 1.18 -8.47 -2.71
C TYR A 108 2.12 -7.74 -3.68
N LYS A 109 2.77 -8.51 -4.55
CA LYS A 109 3.62 -7.95 -5.61
C LYS A 109 2.91 -8.14 -6.94
N ARG A 110 2.62 -7.06 -7.64
CA ARG A 110 1.95 -7.09 -8.94
C ARG A 110 2.38 -5.89 -9.77
N ASP A 111 2.69 -6.13 -11.04
CA ASP A 111 3.04 -5.08 -12.01
C ASP A 111 4.21 -4.18 -11.54
N GLY A 112 5.16 -4.76 -10.80
CA GLY A 112 6.31 -4.03 -10.24
C GLY A 112 5.99 -3.20 -8.98
N ILE A 113 4.76 -3.25 -8.46
CA ILE A 113 4.34 -2.50 -7.28
C ILE A 113 4.23 -3.44 -6.08
N ASN A 114 4.72 -2.95 -4.93
CA ASN A 114 4.54 -3.58 -3.62
C ASN A 114 3.27 -3.04 -2.97
N TYR A 115 2.22 -3.83 -2.92
CA TYR A 115 0.96 -3.48 -2.26
C TYR A 115 0.91 -4.09 -0.87
N LEU A 116 0.62 -3.29 0.15
CA LEU A 116 0.58 -3.70 1.53
C LEU A 116 -0.84 -3.55 2.09
N VAL A 117 -1.39 -4.65 2.60
CA VAL A 117 -2.56 -4.62 3.48
C VAL A 117 -2.04 -4.70 4.91
N VAL A 118 -2.14 -3.59 5.63
CA VAL A 118 -1.67 -3.48 7.01
C VAL A 118 -2.75 -4.02 7.94
N ASP A 119 -2.43 -5.05 8.71
CA ASP A 119 -3.36 -5.58 9.71
C ASP A 119 -3.22 -4.84 11.04
N ARG A 120 -1.97 -4.53 11.42
CA ARG A 120 -1.66 -3.91 12.71
C ARG A 120 -0.43 -3.02 12.63
N VAL A 121 -0.51 -1.85 13.25
CA VAL A 121 0.65 -1.03 13.63
C VAL A 121 1.22 -1.61 14.92
N LEU A 122 2.43 -2.14 14.86
CA LEU A 122 3.15 -2.77 15.99
C LEU A 122 3.89 -1.73 16.85
N ALA A 123 4.39 -0.67 16.22
CA ALA A 123 5.04 0.45 16.87
C ALA A 123 4.83 1.72 16.04
N ASP A 124 4.71 2.84 16.73
CA ASP A 124 4.69 4.18 16.17
C ASP A 124 5.73 5.00 16.95
N GLU A 125 6.76 5.46 16.24
CA GLU A 125 7.87 6.23 16.80
C GLU A 125 7.66 7.74 16.60
N GLY A 126 6.53 8.16 16.03
CA GLY A 126 6.26 9.54 15.66
C GLY A 126 7.16 10.02 14.53
N ILE A 127 7.23 11.34 14.36
CA ILE A 127 8.09 11.97 13.34
C ILE A 127 9.55 11.95 13.82
N VAL A 128 10.35 11.05 13.26
CA VAL A 128 11.78 10.92 13.60
C VAL A 128 12.67 11.83 12.74
N LYS A 129 12.24 12.18 11.53
CA LYS A 129 12.97 13.06 10.60
C LYS A 129 12.55 14.50 10.82
N VAL A 130 13.23 15.18 11.75
CA VAL A 130 12.99 16.59 12.08
C VAL A 130 13.85 17.49 11.19
N ASN A 131 13.26 17.99 10.11
CA ASN A 131 13.92 18.64 8.98
C ASN A 131 13.24 19.95 8.52
N HIS A 132 12.18 20.39 9.21
CA HIS A 132 11.48 21.64 8.86
C HIS A 132 12.34 22.89 9.07
N GLU A 133 13.38 22.83 9.90
CA GLU A 133 14.36 23.92 10.05
C GLU A 133 15.22 24.10 8.78
N GLU A 134 15.51 23.01 8.08
CA GLU A 134 16.31 23.03 6.84
C GLU A 134 15.46 23.41 5.63
N TRP A 135 14.29 22.77 5.49
CA TRP A 135 13.47 22.86 4.29
C TRP A 135 12.30 23.83 4.39
N GLY A 136 11.95 24.30 5.60
CA GLY A 136 10.68 24.99 5.85
C GLY A 136 9.49 24.03 5.79
N VAL A 137 8.37 24.41 6.39
CA VAL A 137 7.13 23.62 6.35
C VAL A 137 6.53 23.69 4.95
N GLN A 138 6.50 22.58 4.23
CA GLN A 138 5.91 22.50 2.91
C GLN A 138 4.38 22.46 2.99
N PRO A 139 3.65 23.08 2.05
CA PRO A 139 4.11 23.96 0.96
C PRO A 139 4.18 25.46 1.31
N PHE A 140 4.06 25.86 2.58
CA PHE A 140 3.82 27.28 2.96
C PHE A 140 5.03 28.04 3.53
N GLY A 141 6.11 27.36 3.90
CA GLY A 141 7.36 27.95 4.36
C GLY A 141 8.32 28.19 3.18
N LYS A 142 9.30 29.08 3.26
CA LYS A 142 9.96 29.69 4.42
C LYS A 142 9.21 30.82 5.11
#